data_AF-A0A7V9UCD1-F1
#
_entry.id   AF-A0A7V9UCD1-F1
#
_cell.length_a   1.000
_cell.length_b   1.000
_cell.length_c   1.000
_cell.angle_alpha   90.00
_cell.angle_beta   90.00
_cell.angle_gamma   90.00
#
_symmetry.space_group_name_H-M   'P 1'
#
loop_
_entity.id
_entity.type
_entity.pdbx_description
1 polymer ?
#
loop_
_entity_poly.entity_id
_entity_poly.type
_entity_poly.pdbx_seq_one_letter_code
_entity_poly.pdbx_strand_id
1 'polypeptide(L)'
;MPEAPSREAARLAEDPCRWSEWGPYLAERAWGTVREDYSTHGNAWDYVSHDKARSQAFRWNEDGMAGICDDHQILCLAFGFWNGVDPMLKERIFGLTGNEGNHGEDAKEYWWYVDSTPSHSWMVWRYIYPQSEFPYRQLVEENARRGRLDPEFELFDTGVLDSGYWDISIEYAKHSPDDMSIRLTARNRGESVAELHVL
;
A
#
# COMPACT_ATOMS: atom_id res chain seq x y z
N MET A 1 14.34 34.40 -2.31
CA MET A 1 15.31 33.75 -3.22
C MET A 1 14.63 32.48 -3.70
N PRO A 2 14.48 32.22 -5.01
CA PRO A 2 14.01 30.92 -5.44
C PRO A 2 15.04 29.87 -4.99
N GLU A 3 14.57 28.80 -4.35
CA GLU A 3 15.41 27.68 -3.96
C GLU A 3 16.05 27.08 -5.22
N ALA A 4 17.33 26.72 -5.13
CA ALA A 4 17.98 26.00 -6.21
C ALA A 4 17.26 24.64 -6.38
N PRO A 5 16.98 24.20 -7.62
CA PRO A 5 16.32 22.93 -7.85
C PRO A 5 17.13 21.79 -7.21
N SER A 6 16.42 20.83 -6.61
CA SER A 6 17.05 19.62 -6.10
C SER A 6 17.75 18.87 -7.24
N ARG A 7 18.71 18.00 -6.92
CA ARG A 7 19.35 17.15 -7.95
C ARG A 7 18.32 16.32 -8.73
N GLU A 8 17.25 15.91 -8.05
CA GLU A 8 16.15 15.19 -8.69
C GLU A 8 15.34 16.10 -9.63
N ALA A 9 15.02 17.33 -9.21
CA ALA A 9 14.38 18.31 -10.08
C ALA A 9 15.22 18.62 -11.33
N ALA A 10 16.55 18.66 -11.20
CA ALA A 10 17.45 18.81 -12.35
C ALA A 10 17.42 17.59 -13.28
N ARG A 11 17.42 16.36 -12.73
CA ARG A 11 17.29 15.11 -13.50
C ARG A 11 15.94 15.03 -14.23
N LEU A 12 14.85 15.44 -13.58
CA LEU A 12 13.50 15.50 -14.18
C LEU A 12 13.45 16.53 -15.32
N ALA A 13 14.15 17.65 -15.18
CA ALA A 13 14.27 18.65 -16.26
C ALA A 13 15.06 18.14 -17.48
N GLU A 14 15.90 17.10 -17.30
CA GLU A 14 16.58 16.39 -18.39
C GLU A 14 15.69 15.36 -19.10
N ASP A 15 14.46 15.11 -18.62
CA ASP A 15 13.42 14.37 -19.33
C ASP A 15 12.52 15.36 -20.09
N PRO A 16 12.85 15.73 -21.34
CA PRO A 16 12.10 16.74 -22.10
C PRO A 16 10.65 16.32 -22.39
N CYS A 17 10.35 15.02 -22.26
CA CYS A 17 9.01 14.48 -22.45
C CYS A 17 8.24 14.39 -21.12
N ARG A 18 8.86 14.56 -19.94
CA ARG A 18 8.20 14.46 -18.62
C ARG A 18 7.49 13.12 -18.38
N TRP A 19 8.09 12.00 -18.81
CA TRP A 19 7.50 10.67 -18.60
C TRP A 19 7.29 10.34 -17.12
N SER A 20 8.11 10.88 -16.24
CA SER A 20 7.99 10.74 -14.79
C SER A 20 7.03 11.72 -14.13
N GLU A 21 6.28 12.54 -14.87
CA GLU A 21 5.28 13.43 -14.25
C GLU A 21 4.22 12.63 -13.48
N TRP A 22 3.78 11.49 -14.04
CA TRP A 22 2.87 10.58 -13.36
C TRP A 22 3.60 9.32 -12.91
N GLY A 23 3.38 8.86 -11.69
CA GLY A 23 4.07 7.68 -11.19
C GLY A 23 3.49 7.14 -9.90
N PRO A 24 4.08 6.05 -9.38
CA PRO A 24 3.66 5.39 -8.16
C PRO A 24 4.25 6.12 -6.94
N TYR A 25 3.96 7.42 -6.82
CA TYR A 25 4.51 8.27 -5.76
C TYR A 25 3.61 8.29 -4.52
N LEU A 26 2.45 7.64 -4.56
CA LEU A 26 1.63 7.38 -3.40
C LEU A 26 2.28 6.32 -2.51
N ALA A 27 2.26 6.56 -1.20
CA ALA A 27 2.64 5.54 -0.26
C ALA A 27 1.54 4.47 -0.19
N GLU A 28 1.92 3.21 -0.04
CA GLU A 28 0.94 2.13 0.16
C GLU A 28 0.34 2.17 1.58
N ARG A 29 0.97 2.92 2.50
CA ARG A 29 0.47 3.27 3.84
C ARG A 29 1.08 4.58 4.33
N ALA A 30 0.30 5.38 5.06
CA ALA A 30 0.78 6.63 5.70
C ALA A 30 0.48 6.73 7.21
N TRP A 31 -0.13 5.70 7.80
CA TRP A 31 -0.37 5.60 9.25
C TRP A 31 0.91 5.22 10.02
N GLY A 32 0.96 5.56 11.32
CA GLY A 32 2.13 5.29 12.18
C GLY A 32 3.39 6.12 11.84
N THR A 33 3.24 7.31 11.25
CA THR A 33 4.37 8.12 10.76
C THR A 33 4.66 9.35 11.63
N VAL A 34 5.94 9.73 11.70
CA VAL A 34 6.40 10.92 12.48
C VAL A 34 5.79 12.23 11.98
N ARG A 35 5.46 12.32 10.68
CA ARG A 35 4.89 13.55 10.09
C ARG A 35 3.45 13.79 10.54
N GLU A 36 2.72 12.71 10.84
CA GLU A 36 1.31 12.75 11.26
C GLU A 36 1.15 12.67 12.78
N ASP A 37 2.23 12.82 13.55
CA ASP A 37 2.20 12.84 15.00
C ASP A 37 1.79 14.23 15.53
N TYR A 38 0.59 14.29 16.10
CA TYR A 38 0.10 15.46 16.83
C TYR A 38 -0.16 15.16 18.31
N SER A 39 0.46 14.11 18.84
CA SER A 39 0.42 13.78 20.27
C SER A 39 1.22 14.79 21.10
N THR A 40 0.89 14.88 22.40
CA THR A 40 1.57 15.81 23.31
C THR A 40 3.01 15.43 23.64
N HIS A 41 3.42 14.18 23.39
CA HIS A 41 4.69 13.61 23.86
C HIS A 41 5.51 12.94 22.76
N GLY A 42 5.12 13.01 21.48
CA GLY A 42 5.89 12.42 20.40
C GLY A 42 5.68 10.91 20.24
N ASN A 43 4.43 10.43 20.31
CA ASN A 43 4.07 9.03 20.09
C ASN A 43 3.60 8.77 18.64
N ALA A 44 4.49 8.96 17.68
CA ALA A 44 4.14 8.88 16.26
C ALA A 44 3.58 7.52 15.82
N TRP A 45 4.11 6.43 16.37
CA TRP A 45 3.77 5.06 15.98
C TRP A 45 2.36 4.67 16.42
N ASP A 46 1.86 5.21 17.54
CA ASP A 46 0.51 4.87 18.02
C ASP A 46 -0.51 6.00 17.84
N TYR A 47 -0.10 7.23 17.46
CA TYR A 47 -1.02 8.36 17.34
C TYR A 47 -2.02 8.22 16.20
N VAL A 48 -1.54 7.75 15.04
CA VAL A 48 -2.40 7.38 13.90
C VAL A 48 -2.28 5.87 13.68
N SER A 49 -3.16 5.12 14.33
CA SER A 49 -3.30 3.68 14.07
C SER A 49 -3.88 3.42 12.69
N HIS A 50 -3.70 2.19 12.19
CA HIS A 50 -4.35 1.73 10.96
C HIS A 50 -5.87 1.94 10.97
N ASP A 51 -6.54 1.67 12.09
CA ASP A 51 -8.00 1.86 12.20
C ASP A 51 -8.39 3.34 12.09
N LYS A 52 -7.64 4.23 12.75
CA LYS A 52 -7.89 5.68 12.70
C LYS A 52 -7.63 6.26 11.30
N ALA A 53 -6.63 5.74 10.60
CA ALA A 53 -6.22 6.20 9.26
C ALA A 53 -7.37 6.18 8.25
N ARG A 54 -8.30 5.22 8.38
CA ARG A 54 -9.50 5.09 7.52
C ARG A 54 -10.41 6.32 7.53
N SER A 55 -10.33 7.12 8.59
CA SER A 55 -11.20 8.28 8.82
C SER A 55 -10.40 9.54 9.13
N GLN A 56 -9.09 9.54 8.86
CA GLN A 56 -8.21 10.66 9.11
C GLN A 56 -7.70 11.23 7.80
N ALA A 57 -7.93 12.51 7.57
CA ALA A 57 -7.23 13.24 6.51
C ALA A 57 -5.78 13.48 6.94
N PHE A 58 -4.84 13.04 6.11
CA PHE A 58 -3.43 13.32 6.29
C PHE A 58 -3.12 14.77 5.88
N ARG A 59 -2.09 15.37 6.49
CA ARG A 59 -1.66 16.74 6.15
C ARG A 59 -0.39 16.75 5.31
N TRP A 60 0.43 15.72 5.43
CA TRP A 60 1.78 15.69 4.89
C TRP A 60 2.03 14.59 3.88
N ASN A 61 1.01 13.78 3.56
CA ASN A 61 1.12 12.71 2.59
C ASN A 61 -0.27 12.25 2.12
N GLU A 62 -0.28 11.41 1.10
CA GLU A 62 -1.44 10.63 0.67
C GLU A 62 -1.06 9.15 0.65
N ASP A 63 -2.01 8.25 0.91
CA ASP A 63 -1.83 6.81 0.73
C ASP A 63 -2.89 6.18 -0.17
N GLY A 64 -2.55 5.06 -0.79
CA GLY A 64 -3.46 4.33 -1.65
C GLY A 64 -2.83 3.13 -2.33
N MET A 65 -3.58 2.03 -2.37
CA MET A 65 -3.11 0.78 -2.95
C MET A 65 -2.95 0.85 -4.45
N ALA A 66 -1.78 0.39 -4.94
CA ALA A 66 -1.43 0.39 -6.36
C ALA A 66 -1.59 1.78 -7.01
N GLY A 67 -1.43 2.84 -6.21
CA GLY A 67 -1.84 4.18 -6.60
C GLY A 67 -0.84 4.87 -7.51
N ILE A 68 -1.35 5.81 -8.30
CA ILE A 68 -0.55 6.77 -9.06
C ILE A 68 -0.98 8.20 -8.73
N CYS A 69 -0.06 9.13 -8.92
CA CYS A 69 -0.35 10.55 -8.84
C CYS A 69 0.62 11.33 -9.75
N ASP A 70 0.32 12.61 -9.95
CA ASP A 70 1.31 13.54 -10.49
C ASP A 70 2.45 13.79 -9.47
N ASP A 71 3.55 14.36 -9.95
CA ASP A 71 4.76 14.67 -9.18
C ASP A 71 4.54 15.71 -8.07
N HIS A 72 3.39 16.39 -8.08
CA HIS A 72 2.94 17.28 -7.03
C HIS A 72 1.84 16.68 -6.12
N GLN A 73 1.42 15.43 -6.35
CA GLN A 73 0.33 14.76 -5.61
C GLN A 73 -0.99 15.56 -5.61
N ILE A 74 -1.30 16.28 -6.69
CA ILE A 74 -2.54 17.07 -6.82
C ILE A 74 -3.73 16.15 -7.12
N LEU A 75 -3.54 15.18 -8.02
CA LEU A 75 -4.52 14.17 -8.37
C LEU A 75 -3.98 12.79 -8.02
N CYS A 76 -4.71 12.10 -7.16
CA CYS A 76 -4.39 10.76 -6.70
C CYS A 76 -5.45 9.79 -7.23
N LEU A 77 -4.97 8.69 -7.83
CA LEU A 77 -5.79 7.54 -8.20
C LEU A 77 -5.24 6.33 -7.44
N ALA A 78 -6.11 5.59 -6.77
CA ALA A 78 -5.77 4.35 -6.08
C ALA A 78 -6.94 3.37 -6.16
N PHE A 79 -6.70 2.12 -5.79
CA PHE A 79 -7.71 1.07 -5.82
C PHE A 79 -8.11 0.64 -4.41
N GLY A 80 -9.40 0.36 -4.24
CA GLY A 80 -9.95 -0.29 -3.06
C GLY A 80 -10.47 -1.69 -3.38
N PHE A 81 -10.30 -2.64 -2.46
CA PHE A 81 -10.82 -4.00 -2.61
C PHE A 81 -11.65 -4.41 -1.39
N TRP A 82 -12.68 -5.22 -1.62
CA TRP A 82 -13.45 -5.83 -0.53
C TRP A 82 -13.95 -7.21 -0.92
N ASN A 83 -13.66 -8.21 -0.09
CA ASN A 83 -14.07 -9.61 -0.28
C ASN A 83 -15.49 -9.90 0.25
N GLY A 84 -16.21 -8.89 0.76
CA GLY A 84 -17.56 -9.04 1.31
C GLY A 84 -17.60 -9.48 2.77
N VAL A 85 -16.48 -9.94 3.34
CA VAL A 85 -16.40 -10.46 4.71
C VAL A 85 -15.46 -9.66 5.61
N ASP A 86 -14.51 -8.93 5.04
CA ASP A 86 -13.61 -8.07 5.79
C ASP A 86 -14.37 -6.93 6.47
N PRO A 87 -13.96 -6.53 7.68
CA PRO A 87 -14.60 -5.44 8.42
C PRO A 87 -14.31 -4.05 7.82
N MET A 88 -13.45 -3.96 6.80
CA MET A 88 -13.03 -2.72 6.16
C MET A 88 -12.55 -2.95 4.72
N LEU A 89 -12.50 -1.88 3.94
CA LEU A 89 -11.89 -1.89 2.60
C LEU A 89 -10.37 -2.09 2.71
N LYS A 90 -9.82 -2.87 1.78
CA LYS A 90 -8.38 -2.90 1.48
C LYS A 90 -8.06 -1.75 0.54
N GLU A 91 -7.77 -0.61 1.14
CA GLU A 91 -7.40 0.64 0.44
C GLU A 91 -6.00 1.14 0.82
N ARG A 92 -5.41 0.53 1.85
CA ARG A 92 -4.04 0.76 2.34
C ARG A 92 -3.51 -0.52 2.96
N ILE A 93 -2.20 -0.67 2.96
CA ILE A 93 -1.53 -1.84 3.50
C ILE A 93 -1.61 -1.86 5.03
N PHE A 94 -2.05 -2.99 5.56
CA PHE A 94 -1.98 -3.30 6.97
C PHE A 94 -0.59 -3.80 7.40
N GLY A 95 -0.26 -3.52 8.65
CA GLY A 95 0.97 -3.94 9.29
C GLY A 95 0.92 -3.69 10.79
N LEU A 96 2.05 -3.90 11.44
CA LEU A 96 2.30 -3.69 12.85
C LEU A 96 3.17 -2.46 13.05
N THR A 97 2.88 -1.67 14.08
CA THR A 97 3.81 -0.64 14.54
C THR A 97 5.06 -1.27 15.15
N GLY A 98 6.09 -0.45 15.40
CA GLY A 98 7.29 -0.91 16.10
C GLY A 98 7.05 -1.47 17.51
N ASN A 99 5.94 -1.12 18.15
CA ASN A 99 5.56 -1.64 19.47
C ASN A 99 4.77 -2.96 19.38
N GLU A 100 4.20 -3.26 18.21
CA GLU A 100 3.35 -4.44 17.97
C GLU A 100 4.17 -5.61 17.39
N GLY A 101 5.21 -5.34 16.60
CA GLY A 101 6.08 -6.37 16.04
C GLY A 101 7.28 -6.71 16.92
N ASN A 102 7.66 -7.99 16.95
CA ASN A 102 8.81 -8.49 17.73
C ASN A 102 10.17 -8.07 17.12
N HIS A 103 10.22 -7.74 15.83
CA HIS A 103 11.38 -7.20 15.12
C HIS A 103 11.17 -5.75 14.63
N GLY A 104 10.15 -5.06 15.12
CA GLY A 104 9.84 -3.67 14.80
C GLY A 104 8.62 -3.55 13.89
N GLU A 105 8.61 -2.50 13.07
CA GLU A 105 7.51 -2.25 12.13
C GLU A 105 7.52 -3.29 11.01
N ASP A 106 6.34 -3.84 10.72
CA ASP A 106 6.24 -5.05 9.92
C ASP A 106 4.93 -5.10 9.12
N ALA A 107 5.02 -5.26 7.81
CA ALA A 107 3.84 -5.30 6.95
C ALA A 107 3.27 -6.71 6.89
N LYS A 108 1.97 -6.86 7.12
CA LYS A 108 1.32 -8.17 7.21
C LYS A 108 0.47 -8.53 6.00
N GLU A 109 0.72 -7.86 4.89
CA GLU A 109 0.08 -8.10 3.61
C GLU A 109 1.13 -8.41 2.54
N TYR A 110 0.72 -9.08 1.47
CA TYR A 110 1.64 -9.49 0.41
C TYR A 110 1.35 -8.76 -0.89
N TRP A 111 2.19 -7.77 -1.19
CA TRP A 111 2.16 -7.02 -2.44
C TRP A 111 3.58 -6.72 -2.93
N TRP A 112 3.73 -6.52 -4.23
CA TRP A 112 5.01 -6.14 -4.84
C TRP A 112 4.82 -5.58 -6.25
N TYR A 113 5.79 -4.79 -6.70
CA TYR A 113 5.93 -4.45 -8.10
C TYR A 113 6.67 -5.58 -8.83
N VAL A 114 6.01 -6.19 -9.82
CA VAL A 114 6.59 -7.22 -10.68
C VAL A 114 7.48 -6.60 -11.76
N ASP A 115 7.10 -5.41 -12.22
CA ASP A 115 7.86 -4.61 -13.17
C ASP A 115 7.55 -3.13 -12.94
N SER A 116 8.53 -2.26 -13.12
CA SER A 116 8.37 -0.81 -13.06
C SER A 116 9.56 -0.14 -13.73
N THR A 117 9.35 0.32 -14.96
CA THR A 117 10.40 1.06 -15.69
C THR A 117 10.76 2.36 -14.96
N PRO A 118 12.02 2.86 -15.05
CA PRO A 118 12.39 4.13 -14.40
C PRO A 118 11.58 5.36 -14.83
N SER A 119 10.96 5.29 -16.01
CA SER A 119 10.06 6.33 -16.54
C SER A 119 8.59 6.11 -16.15
N HIS A 120 8.28 5.03 -15.45
CA HIS A 120 6.92 4.57 -15.13
C HIS A 120 6.02 4.40 -16.37
N SER A 121 6.62 4.25 -17.56
CA SER A 121 5.91 3.99 -18.81
C SER A 121 5.23 2.63 -18.83
N TRP A 122 5.76 1.69 -18.05
CA TRP A 122 5.18 0.39 -17.76
C TRP A 122 5.36 0.08 -16.29
N MET A 123 4.28 -0.32 -15.61
CA MET A 123 4.27 -0.76 -14.22
C MET A 123 3.30 -1.92 -14.03
N VAL A 124 3.68 -2.89 -13.21
CA VAL A 124 2.85 -4.03 -12.84
C VAL A 124 2.93 -4.19 -11.33
N TRP A 125 1.83 -3.90 -10.65
CA TRP A 125 1.67 -4.11 -9.22
C TRP A 125 0.86 -5.38 -8.98
N ARG A 126 1.24 -6.18 -7.98
CA ARG A 126 0.55 -7.42 -7.60
C ARG A 126 0.22 -7.43 -6.13
N TYR A 127 -0.92 -8.02 -5.79
CA TYR A 127 -1.41 -8.18 -4.43
C TYR A 127 -2.16 -9.49 -4.24
N ILE A 128 -1.97 -10.08 -3.07
CA ILE A 128 -2.64 -11.31 -2.63
C ILE A 128 -3.66 -10.95 -1.57
N TYR A 129 -4.93 -11.19 -1.86
CA TYR A 129 -6.04 -10.84 -0.97
C TYR A 129 -6.85 -12.08 -0.57
N PRO A 130 -6.91 -12.48 0.71
CA PRO A 130 -7.67 -13.65 1.14
C PRO A 130 -9.17 -13.55 0.81
N GLN A 131 -9.79 -14.70 0.50
CA GLN A 131 -11.25 -14.77 0.34
C GLN A 131 -11.98 -14.84 1.69
N SER A 132 -11.30 -15.32 2.73
CA SER A 132 -11.77 -15.29 4.11
C SER A 132 -11.49 -13.94 4.76
N GLU A 133 -12.13 -13.67 5.90
CA GLU A 133 -11.85 -12.48 6.71
C GLU A 133 -10.36 -12.40 7.05
N PHE A 134 -9.77 -11.23 6.79
CA PHE A 134 -8.36 -10.99 7.02
C PHE A 134 -8.02 -11.06 8.52
N PRO A 135 -6.98 -11.81 8.94
CA PRO A 135 -6.74 -12.18 10.33
C PRO A 135 -6.03 -11.08 11.16
N TYR A 136 -6.50 -9.83 11.10
CA TYR A 136 -5.90 -8.66 11.75
C TYR A 136 -5.55 -8.91 13.23
N ARG A 137 -6.54 -9.37 13.99
CA ARG A 137 -6.41 -9.58 15.43
C ARG A 137 -5.39 -10.67 15.77
N GLN A 138 -5.40 -11.76 15.01
CA GLN A 138 -4.46 -12.87 15.22
C GLN A 138 -3.02 -12.42 14.96
N LEU A 139 -2.79 -11.64 13.90
CA LEU A 139 -1.48 -11.09 13.55
C LEU A 139 -0.92 -10.18 14.65
N VAL A 140 -1.75 -9.29 15.20
CA VAL A 140 -1.34 -8.40 16.31
C VAL A 140 -1.07 -9.20 17.58
N GLU A 141 -2.02 -10.03 18.01
CA GLU A 141 -1.93 -10.74 19.30
C GLU A 141 -0.78 -11.75 19.35
N GLU A 142 -0.50 -12.44 18.25
CA GLU A 142 0.57 -13.45 18.21
C GLU A 142 1.95 -12.80 18.15
N ASN A 143 2.14 -11.76 17.33
CA ASN A 143 3.43 -11.04 17.31
C ASN A 143 3.74 -10.35 18.64
N ALA A 144 2.72 -9.81 19.33
CA ALA A 144 2.90 -9.22 20.67
C ALA A 144 3.35 -10.22 21.75
N ARG A 145 3.12 -11.52 21.54
CA ARG A 145 3.58 -12.58 22.47
C ARG A 145 5.00 -13.06 22.18
N ARG A 146 5.55 -12.76 20.99
CA ARG A 146 6.85 -13.24 20.55
C ARG A 146 7.97 -12.33 21.04
N GLY A 147 9.09 -12.96 21.39
CA GLY A 147 10.31 -12.26 21.75
C GLY A 147 11.20 -11.98 20.55
N ARG A 148 12.27 -11.23 20.78
CA ARG A 148 13.26 -10.88 19.75
C ARG A 148 13.97 -12.10 19.11
N LEU A 149 13.96 -13.25 19.78
CA LEU A 149 14.61 -14.47 19.29
C LEU A 149 13.65 -15.38 18.51
N ASP A 150 12.35 -15.12 18.58
CA ASP A 150 11.34 -15.86 17.84
C ASP A 150 11.22 -15.29 16.41
N PRO A 151 10.85 -16.09 15.40
CA PRO A 151 10.54 -15.57 14.07
C PRO A 151 9.26 -14.72 14.12
N GLU A 152 9.11 -13.79 13.18
CA GLU A 152 7.86 -13.06 12.95
C GLU A 152 6.70 -14.04 12.67
N PHE A 153 5.49 -13.70 13.11
CA PHE A 153 4.28 -14.43 12.73
C PHE A 153 3.66 -13.77 11.51
N GLU A 154 3.61 -14.50 10.40
CA GLU A 154 3.28 -13.97 9.09
C GLU A 154 1.85 -14.33 8.65
N LEU A 155 1.34 -13.60 7.66
CA LEU A 155 0.01 -13.90 7.08
C LEU A 155 -0.10 -15.36 6.59
N PHE A 156 0.98 -15.90 6.02
CA PHE A 156 1.06 -17.30 5.63
C PHE A 156 0.84 -18.27 6.79
N ASP A 157 1.37 -17.97 7.98
CA ASP A 157 1.27 -18.84 9.16
C ASP A 157 -0.16 -18.93 9.72
N THR A 158 -1.05 -18.01 9.33
CA THR A 158 -2.45 -18.02 9.75
C THR A 158 -3.28 -19.09 9.06
N GLY A 159 -2.82 -19.62 7.91
CA GLY A 159 -3.59 -20.51 7.05
C GLY A 159 -4.74 -19.83 6.30
N VAL A 160 -4.88 -18.50 6.39
CA VAL A 160 -6.00 -17.77 5.74
C VAL A 160 -5.99 -17.93 4.21
N LEU A 161 -4.82 -18.15 3.61
CA LEU A 161 -4.66 -18.33 2.17
C LEU A 161 -5.03 -19.74 1.68
N ASP A 162 -5.14 -20.72 2.58
CA ASP A 162 -5.44 -22.12 2.22
C ASP A 162 -6.88 -22.29 1.70
N SER A 163 -7.78 -21.40 2.10
CA SER A 163 -9.19 -21.40 1.66
C SER A 163 -9.41 -20.73 0.30
N GLY A 164 -8.34 -20.20 -0.30
CA GLY A 164 -8.40 -19.41 -1.52
C GLY A 164 -8.15 -17.92 -1.30
N TYR A 165 -7.68 -17.28 -2.35
CA TYR A 165 -7.33 -15.86 -2.37
C TYR A 165 -7.53 -15.29 -3.77
N TRP A 166 -7.54 -13.97 -3.87
CA TRP A 166 -7.46 -13.23 -5.12
C TRP A 166 -6.00 -12.92 -5.42
N ASP A 167 -5.53 -13.34 -6.59
CA ASP A 167 -4.28 -12.88 -7.20
C ASP A 167 -4.63 -11.69 -8.09
N ILE A 168 -4.42 -10.50 -7.55
CA ILE A 168 -4.79 -9.22 -8.15
C ILE A 168 -3.54 -8.61 -8.78
N SER A 169 -3.65 -8.17 -10.03
CA SER A 169 -2.61 -7.43 -10.72
C SER A 169 -3.21 -6.16 -11.33
N ILE A 170 -2.52 -5.03 -11.13
CA ILE A 170 -2.85 -3.75 -11.74
C ILE A 170 -1.67 -3.34 -12.61
N GLU A 171 -1.94 -3.11 -13.88
CA GLU A 171 -0.94 -2.80 -14.88
C GLU A 171 -1.21 -1.42 -15.45
N TYR A 172 -0.16 -0.59 -15.51
CA TYR A 172 -0.18 0.73 -16.11
C TYR A 172 0.70 0.72 -17.35
N ALA A 173 0.15 1.20 -18.46
CA ALA A 173 0.87 1.35 -19.72
C ALA A 173 0.65 2.74 -20.28
N LYS A 174 1.73 3.50 -20.42
CA LYS A 174 1.70 4.85 -20.99
C LYS A 174 1.88 4.82 -22.49
N HIS A 175 0.99 5.49 -23.22
CA HIS A 175 1.19 5.79 -24.63
C HIS A 175 1.99 7.10 -24.80
N SER A 176 1.72 8.08 -23.94
CA SER A 176 2.43 9.35 -23.79
C SER A 176 2.55 9.70 -22.31
N PRO A 177 3.28 10.76 -21.93
CA PRO A 177 3.44 11.19 -20.53
C PRO A 177 2.12 11.40 -19.77
N ASP A 178 1.08 11.82 -20.48
CA ASP A 178 -0.25 12.20 -20.00
C ASP A 178 -1.37 11.25 -20.47
N ASP A 179 -1.06 10.25 -21.30
CA ASP A 179 -2.01 9.22 -21.76
C ASP A 179 -1.56 7.84 -21.28
N MET A 180 -2.40 7.23 -20.44
CA MET A 180 -2.15 5.89 -19.92
C MET A 180 -3.41 5.04 -19.87
N SER A 181 -3.21 3.75 -20.10
CA SER A 181 -4.21 2.71 -19.89
C SER A 181 -3.92 1.95 -18.62
N ILE A 182 -4.98 1.59 -17.91
CA ILE A 182 -4.92 0.80 -16.69
C ILE A 182 -5.66 -0.51 -16.94
N ARG A 183 -5.04 -1.64 -16.62
CA ARG A 183 -5.67 -2.96 -16.66
C ARG A 183 -5.62 -3.58 -15.27
N LEU A 184 -6.80 -3.85 -14.74
CA LEU A 184 -6.97 -4.63 -13.52
C LEU A 184 -7.35 -6.06 -13.88
N THR A 185 -6.62 -7.03 -13.31
CA THR A 185 -6.92 -8.45 -13.42
C THR A 185 -7.00 -9.04 -12.03
N ALA A 186 -8.16 -9.57 -11.64
CA ALA A 186 -8.31 -10.36 -10.42
C ALA A 186 -8.54 -11.83 -10.78
N ARG A 187 -7.68 -12.73 -10.29
CA ARG A 187 -7.83 -14.18 -10.49
C ARG A 187 -8.29 -14.83 -9.19
N ASN A 188 -9.41 -15.56 -9.27
CA ASN A 188 -9.85 -16.44 -8.19
C ASN A 188 -8.87 -17.63 -8.07
N ARG A 189 -8.20 -17.76 -6.93
CA ARG A 189 -7.34 -18.92 -6.61
C ARG A 189 -7.97 -19.87 -5.58
N GLY A 190 -9.26 -19.72 -5.31
CA GLY A 190 -10.08 -20.67 -4.56
C GLY A 190 -10.76 -21.71 -5.45
N GLU A 191 -11.39 -22.69 -4.81
CA GLU A 191 -12.11 -23.78 -5.50
C GLU A 191 -13.53 -23.41 -5.93
N SER A 192 -14.10 -22.36 -5.33
CA SER A 192 -15.49 -21.93 -5.53
C SER A 192 -15.59 -20.54 -6.14
N VAL A 193 -16.74 -20.24 -6.75
CA VAL A 193 -17.07 -18.87 -7.17
C VAL A 193 -17.17 -17.99 -5.93
N ALA A 194 -16.49 -16.84 -5.96
CA ALA A 194 -16.46 -15.86 -4.88
C ALA A 194 -16.62 -14.45 -5.47
N GLU A 195 -17.10 -13.52 -4.65
CA GLU A 195 -17.29 -12.11 -5.01
C GLU A 195 -16.08 -11.28 -4.57
N LEU A 196 -15.70 -10.32 -5.40
CA LEU A 196 -14.70 -9.30 -5.09
C LEU A 196 -15.24 -7.96 -5.58
N HIS A 197 -15.38 -7.01 -4.66
CA HIS A 197 -15.67 -5.63 -4.99
C HIS A 197 -14.37 -4.90 -5.29
N VAL A 198 -14.38 -4.12 -6.35
CA VAL A 198 -13.29 -3.23 -6.77
C VAL A 198 -13.84 -1.81 -6.78
N LEU A 199 -13.16 -0.90 -6.10
CA LEU A 199 -13.52 0.51 -5.94
C LEU A 199 -12.43 1.41 -6.51
#